data_AF-A0A6I6SJB2-F1
#
_entry.id   AF-A0A6I6SJB2-F1
#
_cell.length_a   1.000
_cell.length_b   1.000
_cell.length_c   1.000
_cell.angle_alpha   90.00
_cell.angle_beta   90.00
_cell.angle_gamma   90.00
#
_symmetry.space_group_name_H-M   'P 1'
#
loop_
_entity.id
_entity.type
_entity.pdbx_description
1 polymer ?
#
loop_
_entity_poly.entity_id
_entity_poly.type
_entity_poly.pdbx_seq_one_letter_code
_entity_poly.pdbx_strand_id
1 'polypeptide(L)'
;MAMQDGAALDVRPGPDPARAAPEHHGAYHTTALFLSLYATALIGWTVYGIIQGDGTVRDFVEGLFNPGASPASQLVGPWEWAFTAALLATAGLALTHRRLARTAALLCGFLLLALSVREGVGLFDAAYRDRYGIDPLGGWALATRALGLVVAVTVLAAMFPATEQWRSGRGATPPSRGRPRRLSRICGVLFLLMGLARLALTVRTLTTPGMDAARYLRGVVDGSVLGTLNVAASSEFTTAGSVVVLLVLGVLALRARRDIRGALLVFAAMELYLTVRTVVWLTVTDFFNQSFETPEGALSMATTAYALAAMTSVVVLATGRGFGAPETYGEAASPTTE
;
A
#
# COMPACT_ATOMS: atom_id res chain seq x y z
N MET A 1 -17.05 -17.01 63.32
CA MET A 1 -17.57 -17.36 61.98
C MET A 1 -17.59 -16.07 61.18
N ALA A 2 -16.51 -15.80 60.45
CA ALA A 2 -16.31 -14.53 59.74
C ALA A 2 -16.54 -14.80 58.24
N MET A 3 -17.49 -14.06 57.67
CA MET A 3 -17.89 -14.11 56.27
C MET A 3 -16.81 -13.37 55.47
N GLN A 4 -16.11 -14.09 54.60
CA GLN A 4 -15.04 -13.54 53.77
C GLN A 4 -15.69 -12.90 52.54
N ASP A 5 -15.96 -11.61 52.65
CA ASP A 5 -16.57 -10.81 51.58
C ASP A 5 -15.64 -10.73 50.36
N GLY A 6 -16.21 -11.11 49.22
CA GLY A 6 -16.05 -10.38 47.97
C GLY A 6 -14.63 -10.16 47.47
N ALA A 7 -13.92 -11.25 47.15
CA ALA A 7 -12.90 -11.18 46.11
C ALA A 7 -13.59 -10.85 44.79
N ALA A 8 -13.81 -9.56 44.53
CA ALA A 8 -14.19 -9.05 43.23
C ALA A 8 -13.14 -9.54 42.23
N LEU A 9 -13.48 -10.59 41.49
CA LEU A 9 -12.77 -11.03 40.32
C LEU A 9 -12.67 -9.80 39.40
N ASP A 10 -11.51 -9.14 39.39
CA ASP A 10 -11.13 -8.14 38.39
C ASP A 10 -11.02 -8.89 37.06
N VAL A 11 -12.18 -9.18 36.46
CA VAL A 11 -12.33 -9.75 35.13
C VAL A 11 -11.96 -8.62 34.17
N ARG A 12 -10.66 -8.32 34.08
CA ARG A 12 -10.15 -7.51 32.99
C ARG A 12 -10.45 -8.30 31.72
N PRO A 13 -11.25 -7.77 30.78
CA PRO A 13 -11.45 -8.42 29.50
C PRO A 13 -10.06 -8.69 28.92
N GLY A 14 -9.81 -9.96 28.62
CA GLY A 14 -8.53 -10.39 28.07
C GLY A 14 -8.17 -9.56 26.84
N PRO A 15 -6.87 -9.29 26.60
CA PRO A 15 -6.45 -8.42 25.52
C PRO A 15 -6.98 -8.94 24.18
N ASP A 16 -7.75 -8.10 23.46
CA ASP A 16 -8.25 -8.39 22.12
C ASP A 16 -7.06 -8.76 21.21
N PRO A 17 -7.01 -9.98 20.64
CA PRO A 17 -5.88 -10.45 19.84
C PRO A 17 -5.63 -9.62 18.57
N ALA A 18 -6.59 -8.76 18.17
CA ALA A 18 -6.44 -7.85 17.03
C ALA A 18 -5.84 -6.49 17.39
N ARG A 19 -5.76 -6.14 18.68
CA ARG A 19 -5.23 -4.85 19.16
C ARG A 19 -3.77 -4.95 19.58
N ALA A 20 -3.07 -3.83 19.44
CA ALA A 20 -1.68 -3.69 19.79
C ALA A 20 -1.49 -3.65 21.31
N ALA A 21 -0.29 -3.99 21.78
CA ALA A 21 0.05 -3.87 23.19
C ALA A 21 -0.02 -2.40 23.66
N PRO A 22 -0.53 -2.11 24.88
CA PRO A 22 -0.64 -0.74 25.41
C PRO A 22 0.68 0.03 25.42
N GLU A 23 1.79 -0.69 25.60
CA GLU A 23 3.17 -0.18 25.61
C GLU A 23 3.56 0.54 24.29
N HIS A 24 2.86 0.24 23.19
CA HIS A 24 3.16 0.81 21.87
C HIS A 24 2.17 1.90 21.42
N HIS A 25 1.17 2.27 22.24
CA HIS A 25 0.15 3.25 21.85
C HIS A 25 0.75 4.59 21.37
N GLY A 26 1.84 5.06 22.00
CA GLY A 26 2.53 6.27 21.57
C GLY A 26 3.11 6.20 20.15
N ALA A 27 3.71 5.05 19.79
CA ALA A 27 4.22 4.83 18.43
C ALA A 27 3.08 4.80 17.38
N TYR A 28 1.94 4.23 17.74
CA TYR A 28 0.76 4.17 16.90
C TYR A 28 0.11 5.55 16.68
N HIS A 29 -0.02 6.36 17.74
CA HIS A 29 -0.54 7.74 17.62
C HIS A 29 0.39 8.64 16.81
N THR A 30 1.70 8.59 17.07
CA THR A 30 2.68 9.37 16.30
C THR A 30 2.64 8.99 14.82
N THR A 31 2.61 7.68 14.52
CA THR A 31 2.47 7.19 13.15
C THR A 31 1.18 7.67 12.49
N ALA A 32 0.04 7.56 13.19
CA ALA A 32 -1.23 8.05 12.67
C ALA A 32 -1.19 9.55 12.35
N LEU A 33 -0.62 10.36 13.24
CA LEU A 33 -0.50 11.80 13.06
C LEU A 33 0.36 12.16 11.86
N PHE A 34 1.57 11.57 11.75
CA PHE A 34 2.48 11.87 10.66
C PHE A 34 1.97 11.38 9.30
N LEU A 35 1.38 10.19 9.22
CA LEU A 35 0.77 9.69 7.98
C LEU A 35 -0.44 10.54 7.56
N SER A 36 -1.28 10.95 8.51
CA SER A 36 -2.41 11.86 8.23
C SER A 36 -1.92 13.21 7.74
N LEU A 37 -0.90 13.78 8.38
CA LEU A 37 -0.33 15.06 8.01
C LEU A 37 0.18 15.07 6.57
N TYR A 38 0.93 14.05 6.16
CA TYR A 38 1.40 13.95 4.78
C TYR A 38 0.26 13.69 3.78
N ALA A 39 -0.71 12.86 4.13
CA ALA A 39 -1.89 12.63 3.31
C ALA A 39 -2.69 13.93 3.09
N THR A 40 -2.85 14.75 4.13
CA THR A 40 -3.49 16.07 4.02
C THR A 40 -2.71 17.01 3.10
N ALA A 41 -1.37 16.97 3.12
CA ALA A 41 -0.56 17.75 2.18
C ALA A 41 -0.81 17.32 0.71
N LEU A 42 -0.89 16.01 0.44
CA LEU A 42 -1.22 15.49 -0.91
C LEU A 42 -2.64 15.85 -1.35
N ILE A 43 -3.61 15.84 -0.43
CA ILE A 43 -4.96 16.34 -0.68
C ILE A 43 -4.90 17.84 -1.04
N GLY A 44 -4.09 18.62 -0.33
CA GLY A 44 -3.86 20.03 -0.64
C GLY A 44 -3.37 20.25 -2.07
N TRP A 45 -2.38 19.47 -2.52
CA TRP A 45 -1.92 19.50 -3.91
C TRP A 45 -3.00 19.10 -4.92
N THR A 46 -3.83 18.12 -4.57
CA THR A 46 -4.94 17.68 -5.42
C THR A 46 -5.99 18.79 -5.56
N VAL A 47 -6.40 19.41 -4.45
CA VAL A 47 -7.34 20.54 -4.43
C VAL A 47 -6.78 21.73 -5.19
N TYR A 48 -5.50 22.04 -4.98
CA TYR A 48 -4.82 23.11 -5.72
C TYR A 48 -4.81 22.86 -7.23
N GLY A 49 -4.50 21.63 -7.67
CA GLY A 49 -4.53 21.27 -9.09
C GLY A 49 -5.92 21.37 -9.72
N ILE A 50 -6.98 21.02 -8.96
CA ILE A 50 -8.37 21.20 -9.39
C ILE A 50 -8.69 22.69 -9.59
N ILE A 51 -8.36 23.53 -8.59
CA ILE A 51 -8.62 24.98 -8.64
C ILE A 51 -7.83 25.63 -9.78
N GLN A 52 -6.56 25.25 -9.98
CA GLN A 52 -5.71 25.83 -11.03
C GLN A 52 -6.14 25.39 -12.44
N GLY A 53 -6.67 24.18 -12.58
CA GLY A 53 -7.15 23.65 -13.85
C GLY A 53 -8.59 24.04 -14.21
N ASP A 54 -9.20 25.00 -13.49
CA ASP A 54 -10.62 25.37 -13.58
C ASP A 54 -11.58 24.16 -13.52
N GLY A 55 -11.14 23.09 -12.85
CA GLY A 55 -11.87 21.83 -12.77
C GLY A 55 -12.88 21.82 -11.61
N THR A 56 -13.86 20.92 -11.70
CA THR A 56 -14.83 20.68 -10.62
C THR A 56 -14.49 19.42 -9.83
N VAL A 57 -15.04 19.30 -8.61
CA VAL A 57 -14.95 18.06 -7.81
C VAL A 57 -15.53 16.87 -8.57
N ARG A 58 -16.55 17.10 -9.41
CA ARG A 58 -17.13 16.08 -10.26
C ARG A 58 -16.13 15.57 -11.29
N ASP A 59 -15.39 16.47 -11.94
CA ASP A 59 -14.36 16.10 -12.93
C ASP A 59 -13.22 15.33 -12.28
N PHE A 60 -12.87 15.68 -11.04
CA PHE A 60 -11.92 14.90 -10.25
C PHE A 60 -12.44 13.48 -9.96
N VAL A 61 -13.68 13.35 -9.50
CA VAL A 61 -14.29 12.04 -9.22
C VAL A 61 -14.40 11.19 -10.49
N GLU A 62 -14.71 11.81 -11.62
CA GLU A 62 -14.70 11.12 -12.91
C GLU A 62 -13.27 10.71 -13.31
N GLY A 63 -12.29 11.61 -13.13
CA GLY A 63 -10.87 11.38 -13.38
C GLY A 63 -10.23 10.31 -12.50
N LEU A 64 -10.80 9.99 -11.32
CA LEU A 64 -10.36 8.86 -10.50
C LEU A 64 -10.47 7.53 -11.25
N PHE A 65 -11.44 7.40 -12.16
CA PHE A 65 -11.73 6.14 -12.86
C PHE A 65 -11.54 6.26 -14.37
N ASN A 66 -11.98 7.35 -14.99
CA ASN A 66 -11.88 7.62 -16.42
C ASN A 66 -10.64 8.48 -16.71
N PRO A 67 -9.57 7.92 -17.28
CA PRO A 67 -8.37 8.71 -17.58
C PRO A 67 -8.58 9.68 -18.75
N GLY A 68 -9.67 9.56 -19.51
CA GLY A 68 -10.03 10.47 -20.60
C GLY A 68 -10.90 11.65 -20.18
N ALA A 69 -11.38 11.70 -18.92
CA ALA A 69 -12.40 12.67 -18.50
C ALA A 69 -11.90 14.12 -18.35
N SER A 70 -10.60 14.38 -18.16
CA SER A 70 -10.07 15.75 -18.24
C SER A 70 -8.53 15.80 -18.24
N PRO A 71 -7.91 16.67 -19.06
CA PRO A 71 -6.49 17.00 -19.01
C PRO A 71 -6.15 18.07 -17.95
N ALA A 72 -7.10 18.46 -17.07
CA ALA A 72 -6.83 19.43 -16.00
C ALA A 72 -5.60 18.97 -15.22
N SER A 73 -4.54 19.78 -15.32
CA SER A 73 -3.18 19.56 -14.84
C SER A 73 -3.12 18.75 -13.54
N GLN A 74 -3.04 17.43 -13.66
CA GLN A 74 -2.93 16.55 -12.51
C GLN A 74 -1.50 16.68 -11.98
N LEU A 75 -1.29 17.66 -11.08
CA LEU A 75 -0.07 17.81 -10.27
C LEU A 75 0.24 16.55 -9.45
N VAL A 76 -0.78 15.69 -9.28
CA VAL A 76 -0.77 14.47 -8.49
C VAL A 76 -1.43 13.38 -9.34
N GLY A 77 -0.72 12.27 -9.57
CA GLY A 77 -1.17 11.20 -10.45
C GLY A 77 -1.98 10.09 -9.75
N PRO A 78 -2.43 9.08 -10.53
CA PRO A 78 -3.14 7.91 -10.02
C PRO A 78 -2.47 7.24 -8.82
N TRP A 79 -1.15 7.10 -8.90
CA TRP A 79 -0.37 6.42 -7.88
C TRP A 79 -0.42 7.19 -6.57
N GLU A 80 -0.28 8.51 -6.62
CA GLU A 80 -0.30 9.37 -5.44
C GLU A 80 -1.69 9.41 -4.80
N TRP A 81 -2.78 9.37 -5.56
CA TRP A 81 -4.13 9.25 -5.01
C TRP A 81 -4.31 7.94 -4.25
N ALA A 82 -3.90 6.83 -4.88
CA ALA A 82 -3.94 5.51 -4.27
C ALA A 82 -3.06 5.45 -3.00
N PHE A 83 -1.90 6.09 -3.06
CA PHE A 83 -0.98 6.19 -1.93
C PHE A 83 -1.53 7.07 -0.81
N THR A 84 -2.19 8.18 -1.13
CA THR A 84 -2.89 9.04 -0.15
C THR A 84 -3.97 8.25 0.59
N ALA A 85 -4.78 7.47 -0.14
CA ALA A 85 -5.78 6.59 0.46
C ALA A 85 -5.13 5.52 1.36
N ALA A 86 -4.01 4.93 0.92
CA ALA A 86 -3.24 3.98 1.72
C ALA A 86 -2.71 4.60 3.03
N LEU A 87 -2.21 5.84 2.98
CA LEU A 87 -1.74 6.57 4.16
C LEU A 87 -2.89 6.81 5.16
N LEU A 88 -4.05 7.30 4.69
CA LEU A 88 -5.22 7.53 5.53
C LEU A 88 -5.77 6.24 6.15
N ALA A 89 -5.90 5.18 5.36
CA ALA A 89 -6.35 3.88 5.84
C ALA A 89 -5.40 3.34 6.92
N THR A 90 -4.09 3.46 6.68
CA THR A 90 -3.06 3.05 7.64
C THR A 90 -3.09 3.90 8.91
N ALA A 91 -3.29 5.21 8.78
CA ALA A 91 -3.44 6.12 9.92
C ALA A 91 -4.67 5.76 10.76
N GLY A 92 -5.81 5.47 10.13
CA GLY A 92 -7.02 5.01 10.84
C GLY A 92 -6.84 3.67 11.55
N LEU A 93 -6.16 2.71 10.91
CA LEU A 93 -5.76 1.46 11.55
C LEU A 93 -4.81 1.71 12.74
N ALA A 94 -3.92 2.70 12.63
CA ALA A 94 -3.00 3.07 13.69
C ALA A 94 -3.71 3.76 14.87
N LEU A 95 -4.67 4.66 14.61
CA LEU A 95 -5.51 5.30 15.63
C LEU A 95 -6.36 4.30 16.41
N THR A 96 -6.78 3.22 15.76
CA THR A 96 -7.55 2.13 16.38
C THR A 96 -6.65 1.03 16.97
N HIS A 97 -5.34 1.29 17.03
CA HIS A 97 -4.30 0.42 17.58
C HIS A 97 -4.36 -1.00 17.02
N ARG A 98 -4.65 -1.16 15.72
CA ARG A 98 -4.75 -2.48 15.07
C ARG A 98 -3.35 -3.00 14.74
N ARG A 99 -3.06 -4.27 15.05
CA ARG A 99 -1.74 -4.88 14.73
C ARG A 99 -1.35 -4.80 13.26
N LEU A 100 -2.35 -4.84 12.37
CA LEU A 100 -2.19 -4.67 10.92
C LEU A 100 -1.57 -3.32 10.53
N ALA A 101 -1.79 -2.27 11.32
CA ALA A 101 -1.30 -0.93 11.02
C ALA A 101 0.22 -0.89 10.94
N ARG A 102 0.93 -1.74 11.70
CA ARG A 102 2.38 -1.72 11.75
C ARG A 102 3.03 -2.06 10.41
N THR A 103 2.66 -3.19 9.80
CA THR A 103 3.29 -3.61 8.55
C THR A 103 2.83 -2.75 7.37
N ALA A 104 1.59 -2.25 7.41
CA ALA A 104 1.12 -1.22 6.49
C ALA A 104 1.94 0.08 6.63
N ALA A 105 2.15 0.58 7.85
CA ALA A 105 2.89 1.81 8.11
C ALA A 105 4.37 1.69 7.73
N LEU A 106 5.01 0.54 8.00
CA LEU A 106 6.37 0.28 7.55
C LEU A 106 6.46 0.32 6.02
N LEU A 107 5.52 -0.31 5.31
CA LEU A 107 5.48 -0.24 3.85
C LEU A 107 5.33 1.20 3.34
N CYS A 108 4.35 1.95 3.88
CA CYS A 108 4.13 3.35 3.53
C CYS A 108 5.38 4.21 3.83
N GLY A 109 6.01 4.01 4.99
CA GLY A 109 7.24 4.70 5.38
C GLY A 109 8.41 4.40 4.44
N PHE A 110 8.58 3.15 4.01
CA PHE A 110 9.61 2.78 3.03
C PHE A 110 9.35 3.37 1.64
N LEU A 111 8.09 3.38 1.18
CA LEU A 111 7.71 3.98 -0.10
C LEU A 111 7.95 5.50 -0.09
N LEU A 112 7.56 6.18 1.00
CA LEU A 112 7.87 7.60 1.21
C LEU A 112 9.38 7.85 1.24
N LEU A 113 10.14 7.03 1.96
CA LEU A 113 11.59 7.17 2.04
C LEU A 113 12.23 7.02 0.66
N ALA A 114 11.83 6.01 -0.11
CA ALA A 114 12.35 5.79 -1.47
C ALA A 114 12.06 6.99 -2.37
N LEU A 115 10.86 7.55 -2.29
CA LEU A 115 10.43 8.72 -3.04
C LEU A 115 11.21 9.99 -2.61
N SER A 116 11.46 10.18 -1.32
CA SER A 116 12.28 11.29 -0.81
C SER A 116 13.76 11.15 -1.13
N VAL A 117 14.32 9.94 -1.09
CA VAL A 117 15.72 9.68 -1.46
C VAL A 117 15.94 9.94 -2.95
N ARG A 118 15.01 9.48 -3.80
CA ARG A 118 15.01 9.77 -5.24
C ARG A 118 15.02 11.27 -5.51
N GLU A 119 14.21 12.02 -4.77
CA GLU A 119 14.20 13.48 -4.86
C GLU A 119 15.55 14.08 -4.45
N GLY A 120 16.11 13.58 -3.34
CA GLY A 120 17.44 13.97 -2.87
C GLY A 120 18.54 13.73 -3.91
N VAL A 121 18.47 12.63 -4.66
CA VAL A 121 19.38 12.36 -5.79
C VAL A 121 19.23 13.44 -6.87
N GLY A 122 17.98 13.80 -7.21
CA GLY A 122 17.69 14.85 -8.19
C GLY A 122 18.26 16.23 -7.79
N LEU A 123 18.25 16.57 -6.50
CA LEU A 123 18.77 17.85 -6.00
C LEU A 123 20.29 18.04 -6.18
N PHE A 124 21.04 16.98 -6.49
CA PHE A 124 22.46 17.10 -6.87
C PHE A 124 22.65 17.68 -8.27
N ASP A 125 21.64 17.65 -9.14
CA ASP A 125 21.66 18.32 -10.44
C ASP A 125 21.37 19.82 -10.26
N ALA A 126 22.29 20.67 -10.72
CA ALA A 126 22.19 22.12 -10.57
C ALA A 126 21.00 22.71 -11.34
N ALA A 127 20.77 22.23 -12.58
CA ALA A 127 19.65 22.71 -13.39
C ALA A 127 18.31 22.31 -12.77
N TYR A 128 18.24 21.14 -12.14
CA TYR A 128 17.06 20.72 -11.40
C TYR A 128 16.82 21.55 -10.13
N ARG A 129 17.88 21.83 -9.37
CA ARG A 129 17.82 22.69 -8.17
C ARG A 129 17.37 24.11 -8.52
N ASP A 130 17.88 24.67 -9.60
CA ASP A 130 17.54 26.04 -10.01
C ASP A 130 16.05 26.20 -10.34
N ARG A 131 15.39 25.13 -10.82
CA ARG A 131 13.93 25.16 -11.05
C ARG A 131 13.14 25.45 -9.78
N TYR A 132 13.59 24.97 -8.62
CA TYR A 132 12.92 25.24 -7.34
C TYR A 132 12.89 26.73 -6.98
N GLY A 133 13.85 27.51 -7.47
CA GLY A 133 13.89 28.97 -7.28
C GLY A 133 13.10 29.75 -8.34
N ILE A 134 12.86 29.15 -9.52
CA ILE A 134 12.18 29.80 -10.65
C ILE A 134 10.66 29.53 -10.62
N ASP A 135 10.26 28.34 -10.21
CA ASP A 135 8.85 27.94 -10.15
C ASP A 135 8.18 28.54 -8.90
N PRO A 136 7.02 29.22 -9.02
CA PRO A 136 6.31 29.80 -7.88
C PRO A 136 5.90 28.76 -6.83
N LEU A 137 5.75 27.49 -7.21
CA LEU A 137 5.40 26.38 -6.34
C LEU A 137 6.62 25.58 -5.87
N GLY A 138 7.82 25.92 -6.34
CA GLY A 138 9.06 25.21 -6.00
C GLY A 138 9.26 25.10 -4.49
N GLY A 139 9.13 26.20 -3.76
CA GLY A 139 9.26 26.20 -2.29
C GLY A 139 8.27 25.24 -1.60
N TRP A 140 7.01 25.21 -2.04
CA TRP A 140 5.99 24.30 -1.51
C TRP A 140 6.27 22.84 -1.88
N ALA A 141 6.71 22.58 -3.10
CA ALA A 141 7.09 21.25 -3.55
C ALA A 141 8.25 20.72 -2.71
N LEU A 142 9.30 21.54 -2.48
CA LEU A 142 10.44 21.17 -1.66
C LEU A 142 10.02 20.91 -0.20
N ALA A 143 9.16 21.77 0.36
CA ALA A 143 8.62 21.59 1.71
C ALA A 143 7.84 20.27 1.83
N THR A 144 7.07 19.90 0.80
CA THR A 144 6.32 18.64 0.76
C THR A 144 7.27 17.44 0.73
N ARG A 145 8.34 17.51 -0.07
CA ARG A 145 9.36 16.45 -0.14
C ARG A 145 10.13 16.29 1.17
N ALA A 146 10.46 17.41 1.82
CA ALA A 146 11.08 17.43 3.15
C ALA A 146 10.14 16.86 4.22
N LEU A 147 8.86 17.23 4.19
CA LEU A 147 7.84 16.66 5.07
C LEU A 147 7.72 15.15 4.88
N GLY A 148 7.73 14.66 3.63
CA GLY A 148 7.72 13.24 3.30
C GLY A 148 8.91 12.48 3.91
N LEU A 149 10.11 13.08 3.87
CA LEU A 149 11.31 12.50 4.48
C LEU A 149 11.18 12.43 6.00
N VAL A 150 10.74 13.51 6.65
CA VAL A 150 10.53 13.55 8.10
C VAL A 150 9.51 12.50 8.51
N VAL A 151 8.36 12.44 7.83
CA VAL A 151 7.30 11.45 8.08
C VAL A 151 7.81 10.03 7.89
N ALA A 152 8.57 9.75 6.83
CA ALA A 152 9.14 8.44 6.58
C ALA A 152 10.06 7.99 7.72
N VAL A 153 11.01 8.85 8.10
CA VAL A 153 11.97 8.55 9.17
C VAL A 153 11.28 8.37 10.51
N THR A 154 10.33 9.24 10.88
CA THR A 154 9.61 9.14 12.15
C THR A 154 8.74 7.89 12.23
N VAL A 155 8.00 7.56 11.17
CA VAL A 155 7.16 6.35 11.10
C VAL A 155 8.02 5.10 11.19
N LEU A 156 9.13 5.03 10.45
CA LEU A 156 10.04 3.89 10.49
C LEU A 156 10.67 3.75 11.88
N ALA A 157 11.20 4.84 12.45
CA ALA A 157 11.80 4.85 13.79
C ALA A 157 10.80 4.46 14.88
N ALA A 158 9.53 4.85 14.77
CA ALA A 158 8.48 4.48 15.72
C ALA A 158 8.04 3.01 15.57
N MET A 159 7.91 2.50 14.34
CA MET A 159 7.32 1.19 14.05
C MET A 159 8.32 0.03 14.04
N PHE A 160 9.62 0.28 13.85
CA PHE A 160 10.65 -0.76 13.97
C PHE A 160 10.73 -1.36 15.38
N PRO A 161 10.83 -0.55 16.47
CA PRO A 161 10.90 -1.06 17.84
C PRO A 161 9.59 -1.65 18.36
N ALA A 162 8.45 -1.26 17.79
CA ALA A 162 7.11 -1.78 18.11
C ALA A 162 6.91 -3.24 17.63
N THR A 163 7.97 -4.05 17.66
CA THR A 163 7.88 -5.48 17.39
C THR A 163 7.19 -6.16 18.56
N GLU A 164 5.91 -6.45 18.38
CA GLU A 164 5.21 -7.39 19.24
C GLU A 164 5.88 -8.75 19.10
N GLN A 165 6.84 -9.03 19.98
CA GLN A 165 7.24 -10.40 20.26
C GLN A 165 5.97 -11.11 20.69
N TRP A 166 5.60 -12.14 19.93
CA TRP A 166 4.63 -13.14 20.35
C TRP A 166 5.18 -13.75 21.63
N ARG A 167 4.94 -13.05 22.75
CA ARG A 167 5.37 -13.46 24.08
C ARG A 167 4.78 -14.85 24.21
N SER A 168 5.69 -15.81 24.38
CA SER A 168 5.47 -17.20 24.73
C SER A 168 4.70 -17.25 26.07
N GLY A 169 3.43 -16.85 26.03
CA GLY A 169 2.46 -17.04 27.07
C GLY A 169 2.13 -18.53 27.09
N ARG A 170 2.76 -19.24 28.03
CA ARG A 170 2.30 -20.54 28.52
C ARG A 170 0.78 -20.47 28.68
N GLY A 171 0.03 -21.29 27.93
CA GLY A 171 -1.36 -21.61 28.25
C GLY A 171 -2.38 -21.41 27.14
N ALA A 172 -2.12 -20.61 26.09
CA ALA A 172 -3.06 -20.52 24.98
C ALA A 172 -2.82 -21.67 23.99
N THR A 173 -3.80 -22.57 23.89
CA THR A 173 -3.87 -23.63 22.88
C THR A 173 -3.49 -23.05 21.51
N PRO A 174 -2.58 -23.71 20.75
CA PRO A 174 -2.08 -23.16 19.51
C PRO A 174 -3.25 -22.98 18.53
N PRO A 175 -3.55 -21.75 18.06
CA PRO A 175 -4.54 -21.58 17.00
C PRO A 175 -4.07 -22.41 15.81
N SER A 176 -5.00 -23.13 15.17
CA SER A 176 -4.71 -24.12 14.12
C SER A 176 -3.58 -23.64 13.20
N ARG A 177 -2.39 -24.23 13.37
CA ARG A 177 -1.11 -23.75 12.82
C ARG A 177 -1.06 -23.75 11.28
N GLY A 178 -2.09 -24.29 10.61
CA GLY A 178 -2.13 -24.49 9.16
C GLY A 178 -2.79 -23.38 8.34
N ARG A 179 -3.96 -22.87 8.78
CA ARG A 179 -4.80 -21.98 7.94
C ARG A 179 -4.17 -20.59 7.67
N PRO A 180 -3.70 -19.83 8.66
CA PRO A 180 -3.10 -18.51 8.41
C PRO A 180 -1.80 -18.60 7.60
N ARG A 181 -1.07 -19.70 7.74
CA ARG A 181 0.19 -19.96 7.02
C ARG A 181 -0.04 -20.31 5.54
N ARG A 182 -1.07 -21.11 5.25
CA ARG A 182 -1.48 -21.43 3.87
C ARG A 182 -1.96 -20.19 3.12
N LEU A 183 -2.80 -19.37 3.75
CA LEU A 183 -3.29 -18.12 3.13
C LEU A 183 -2.15 -17.15 2.81
N SER A 184 -1.22 -16.95 3.75
CA SER A 184 -0.02 -16.13 3.51
C SER A 184 0.80 -16.63 2.32
N ARG A 185 0.96 -17.96 2.17
CA ARG A 185 1.68 -18.52 1.02
C ARG A 185 0.96 -18.29 -0.30
N ILE A 186 -0.36 -18.45 -0.35
CA ILE A 186 -1.15 -18.18 -1.56
C ILE A 186 -0.98 -16.73 -1.99
N CYS A 187 -1.16 -15.77 -1.07
CA CYS A 187 -0.92 -14.36 -1.37
C CYS A 187 0.52 -14.11 -1.84
N GLY A 188 1.50 -14.80 -1.24
CA GLY A 188 2.90 -14.73 -1.65
C GLY A 188 3.15 -15.20 -3.07
N VAL A 189 2.56 -16.34 -3.46
CA VAL A 189 2.67 -16.87 -4.83
C VAL A 189 2.03 -15.89 -5.82
N LEU A 190 0.84 -15.38 -5.52
CA LEU A 190 0.14 -14.41 -6.38
C LEU A 190 0.98 -13.15 -6.62
N PHE A 191 1.57 -12.60 -5.56
CA PHE A 191 2.45 -11.42 -5.65
C PHE A 191 3.73 -11.71 -6.43
N LEU A 192 4.34 -12.88 -6.23
CA LEU A 192 5.56 -13.25 -6.95
C LEU A 192 5.31 -13.43 -8.44
N LEU A 193 4.25 -14.16 -8.81
CA LEU A 193 3.90 -14.36 -10.21
C LEU A 193 3.59 -13.02 -10.89
N MET A 194 2.85 -12.13 -10.20
CA MET A 194 2.58 -10.79 -10.73
C MET A 194 3.87 -9.96 -10.86
N GLY A 195 4.74 -9.97 -9.85
CA GLY A 195 6.00 -9.25 -9.86
C GLY A 195 6.93 -9.73 -10.97
N LEU A 196 7.04 -11.05 -11.17
CA LEU A 196 7.81 -11.66 -12.25
C LEU A 196 7.23 -11.35 -13.63
N ALA A 197 5.89 -11.40 -13.79
CA ALA A 197 5.24 -11.05 -15.04
C ALA A 197 5.49 -9.58 -15.40
N ARG A 198 5.32 -8.65 -14.44
CA ARG A 198 5.64 -7.23 -14.64
C ARG A 198 7.11 -7.02 -14.96
N LEU A 199 8.01 -7.66 -14.22
CA LEU A 199 9.45 -7.56 -14.48
C LEU A 199 9.80 -8.03 -15.90
N ALA A 200 9.27 -9.18 -16.32
CA ALA A 200 9.49 -9.72 -17.66
C ALA A 200 8.96 -8.79 -18.75
N LEU A 201 7.79 -8.19 -18.55
CA LEU A 201 7.25 -7.17 -19.46
C LEU A 201 8.13 -5.93 -19.49
N THR A 202 8.55 -5.39 -18.33
CA THR A 202 9.43 -4.23 -18.27
C THR A 202 10.76 -4.49 -18.97
N VAL A 203 11.40 -5.63 -18.72
CA VAL A 203 12.65 -6.04 -19.39
C VAL A 203 12.43 -6.15 -20.90
N ARG A 204 11.33 -6.79 -21.34
CA ARG A 204 11.00 -6.89 -22.75
C ARG A 204 10.88 -5.51 -23.40
N THR A 205 10.14 -4.59 -22.77
CA THR A 205 9.98 -3.21 -23.28
C THR A 205 11.33 -2.49 -23.37
N LEU A 206 12.22 -2.69 -22.40
CA LEU A 206 13.56 -2.09 -22.41
C LEU A 206 14.51 -2.70 -23.45
N THR A 207 14.26 -3.95 -23.88
CA THR A 207 15.02 -4.61 -24.95
C THR A 207 14.54 -4.26 -26.36
N THR A 208 13.42 -3.55 -26.50
CA THR A 208 12.89 -3.13 -27.80
C THR A 208 13.82 -2.08 -28.44
N PRO A 209 14.16 -2.20 -29.75
CA PRO A 209 15.01 -1.23 -30.42
C PRO A 209 14.44 0.19 -30.32
N GLY A 210 15.28 1.15 -29.90
CA GLY A 210 14.87 2.56 -29.73
C GLY A 210 14.53 2.98 -28.30
N MET A 211 14.47 2.05 -27.35
CA MET A 211 14.32 2.37 -25.92
C MET A 211 15.68 2.60 -25.25
N ASP A 212 15.82 3.72 -24.54
CA ASP A 212 17.01 4.05 -23.77
C ASP A 212 16.91 3.49 -22.34
N ALA A 213 17.43 2.27 -22.16
CA ALA A 213 17.45 1.60 -20.86
C ALA A 213 18.23 2.38 -19.80
N ALA A 214 19.27 3.12 -20.18
CA ALA A 214 20.05 3.92 -19.26
C ALA A 214 19.22 5.11 -18.75
N ARG A 215 18.49 5.79 -19.64
CA ARG A 215 17.54 6.84 -19.26
C ARG A 215 16.42 6.30 -18.36
N TYR A 216 15.89 5.11 -18.64
CA TYR A 216 14.86 4.48 -17.80
C TYR A 216 15.38 4.22 -16.38
N LEU A 217 16.54 3.55 -16.24
CA LEU A 217 17.16 3.27 -14.94
C LEU A 217 17.51 4.55 -14.18
N ARG A 218 17.97 5.58 -14.90
CA ARG A 218 18.17 6.90 -14.32
C ARG A 218 16.85 7.48 -13.81
N GLY A 219 15.77 7.41 -14.59
CA GLY A 219 14.44 7.87 -14.17
C GLY A 219 13.90 7.17 -12.92
N VAL A 220 14.29 5.92 -12.67
CA VAL A 220 13.94 5.20 -11.43
C VAL A 220 14.62 5.83 -10.20
N VAL A 221 15.89 6.27 -10.32
CA VAL A 221 16.70 6.67 -9.15
C VAL A 221 16.80 8.19 -9.00
N ASP A 222 16.72 8.92 -10.11
CA ASP A 222 17.00 10.34 -10.22
C ASP A 222 15.70 11.11 -10.55
N GLY A 223 15.27 11.97 -9.62
CA GLY A 223 14.10 12.82 -9.81
C GLY A 223 14.27 13.88 -10.91
N SER A 224 15.52 14.23 -11.26
CA SER A 224 15.81 15.31 -12.21
C SER A 224 15.45 14.98 -13.67
N VAL A 225 15.37 13.70 -14.01
CA VAL A 225 15.18 13.19 -15.38
C VAL A 225 13.89 13.68 -16.02
N LEU A 226 12.84 13.88 -15.22
CA LEU A 226 11.55 14.39 -15.71
C LEU A 226 11.61 15.84 -16.19
N GLY A 227 12.67 16.57 -15.86
CA GLY A 227 12.85 17.94 -16.34
C GLY A 227 11.81 18.95 -15.82
N THR A 228 10.93 18.53 -14.91
CA THR A 228 9.78 19.32 -14.43
C THR A 228 9.61 19.14 -12.92
N LEU A 229 9.14 20.19 -12.26
CA LEU A 229 8.74 20.14 -10.85
C LEU A 229 7.38 19.48 -10.75
N ASN A 230 7.37 18.15 -10.67
CA ASN A 230 6.14 17.41 -10.48
C ASN A 230 6.12 16.77 -9.09
N VAL A 231 4.99 16.90 -8.38
CA VAL A 231 4.78 16.19 -7.12
C VAL A 231 4.51 14.71 -7.39
N ALA A 232 3.93 14.40 -8.56
CA ALA A 232 3.78 13.03 -9.03
C ALA A 232 5.13 12.37 -9.32
N ALA A 233 5.26 11.11 -8.91
CA ALA A 233 6.37 10.25 -9.24
C ALA A 233 6.29 9.80 -10.69
N SER A 234 7.45 9.73 -11.36
CA SER A 234 7.50 9.20 -12.71
C SER A 234 6.99 7.75 -12.82
N SER A 235 6.50 7.40 -14.00
CA SER A 235 6.00 6.04 -14.31
C SER A 235 7.08 4.97 -14.17
N GLU A 236 8.34 5.30 -14.46
CA GLU A 236 9.48 4.38 -14.31
C GLU A 236 9.67 3.98 -12.85
N PHE A 237 9.65 4.96 -11.94
CA PHE A 237 9.78 4.70 -10.50
C PHE A 237 8.61 3.92 -9.94
N THR A 238 7.38 4.28 -10.29
CA THR A 238 6.19 3.58 -9.78
C THR A 238 6.11 2.15 -10.31
N THR A 239 6.51 1.92 -11.56
CA THR A 239 6.61 0.57 -12.15
C THR A 239 7.68 -0.26 -11.44
N ALA A 240 8.92 0.23 -11.37
CA ALA A 240 10.03 -0.48 -10.74
C ALA A 240 9.76 -0.71 -9.24
N GLY A 241 9.24 0.30 -8.54
CA GLY A 241 8.83 0.21 -7.15
C GLY A 241 7.75 -0.84 -6.94
N SER A 242 6.74 -0.91 -7.80
CA SER A 242 5.70 -1.94 -7.71
C SER A 242 6.28 -3.35 -7.85
N VAL A 243 7.19 -3.57 -8.80
CA VAL A 243 7.87 -4.86 -8.99
C VAL A 243 8.66 -5.24 -7.74
N VAL A 244 9.46 -4.32 -7.20
CA VAL A 244 10.25 -4.57 -5.99
C VAL A 244 9.35 -4.91 -4.80
N VAL A 245 8.27 -4.15 -4.59
CA VAL A 245 7.34 -4.40 -3.48
C VAL A 245 6.63 -5.75 -3.64
N LEU A 246 6.15 -6.09 -4.85
CA LEU A 246 5.55 -7.39 -5.16
C LEU A 246 6.49 -8.54 -4.82
N LEU A 247 7.75 -8.46 -5.26
CA LEU A 247 8.75 -9.49 -5.02
C LEU A 247 9.09 -9.59 -3.53
N VAL A 248 9.34 -8.47 -2.85
CA VAL A 248 9.70 -8.44 -1.43
C VAL A 248 8.55 -8.97 -0.56
N LEU A 249 7.34 -8.44 -0.72
CA LEU A 249 6.17 -8.91 0.03
C LEU A 249 5.85 -10.36 -0.33
N GLY A 250 5.99 -10.76 -1.59
CA GLY A 250 5.83 -12.12 -2.05
C GLY A 250 6.77 -13.11 -1.36
N VAL A 251 8.07 -12.80 -1.30
CA VAL A 251 9.08 -13.61 -0.60
C VAL A 251 8.82 -13.64 0.91
N LEU A 252 8.49 -12.50 1.53
CA LEU A 252 8.17 -12.44 2.96
C LEU A 252 6.93 -13.30 3.29
N ALA A 253 5.92 -13.28 2.42
CA ALA A 253 4.69 -14.03 2.54
C ALA A 253 4.90 -15.55 2.40
N LEU A 254 5.77 -15.97 1.46
CA LEU A 254 6.17 -17.37 1.31
C LEU A 254 6.92 -17.91 2.53
N ARG A 255 7.85 -17.09 3.06
CA ARG A 255 8.64 -17.45 4.24
C ARG A 255 7.79 -17.51 5.52
N ALA A 256 6.53 -17.08 5.47
CA ALA A 256 5.58 -17.03 6.58
C ALA A 256 6.20 -16.38 7.83
N ARG A 257 7.09 -15.40 7.62
CA ARG A 257 7.78 -14.68 8.70
C ARG A 257 7.05 -13.36 8.92
N ARG A 258 6.58 -13.17 10.15
CA ARG A 258 5.91 -11.95 10.67
C ARG A 258 4.53 -11.68 10.04
N ASP A 259 3.69 -11.00 10.78
CA ASP A 259 2.31 -10.66 10.39
C ASP A 259 2.28 -9.53 9.35
N ILE A 260 2.63 -9.86 8.10
CA ILE A 260 2.71 -8.92 6.96
C ILE A 260 1.35 -8.59 6.32
N ARG A 261 0.25 -9.00 6.95
CA ARG A 261 -1.10 -8.88 6.39
C ARG A 261 -1.49 -7.44 6.07
N GLY A 262 -1.10 -6.49 6.92
CA GLY A 262 -1.36 -5.07 6.69
C GLY A 262 -0.70 -4.55 5.42
N ALA A 263 0.59 -4.85 5.24
CA ALA A 263 1.33 -4.49 4.03
C ALA A 263 0.72 -5.13 2.77
N LEU A 264 0.37 -6.42 2.83
CA LEU A 264 -0.26 -7.13 1.70
C LEU A 264 -1.61 -6.50 1.33
N LEU A 265 -2.46 -6.19 2.31
CA LEU A 265 -3.79 -5.62 2.08
C LEU A 265 -3.69 -4.22 1.47
N VAL A 266 -2.86 -3.35 2.05
CA VAL A 266 -2.71 -1.98 1.57
C VAL A 266 -2.13 -1.95 0.17
N PHE A 267 -1.08 -2.73 -0.08
CA PHE A 267 -0.47 -2.77 -1.40
C PHE A 267 -1.39 -3.41 -2.45
N ALA A 268 -2.08 -4.51 -2.11
CA ALA A 268 -3.04 -5.13 -3.01
C ALA A 268 -4.20 -4.20 -3.36
N ALA A 269 -4.70 -3.41 -2.39
CA ALA A 269 -5.75 -2.43 -2.65
C ALA A 269 -5.28 -1.31 -3.58
N MET A 270 -4.04 -0.83 -3.39
CA MET A 270 -3.42 0.17 -4.27
C MET A 270 -3.27 -0.36 -5.70
N GLU A 271 -2.73 -1.56 -5.85
CA GLU A 271 -2.57 -2.23 -7.15
C GLU A 271 -3.91 -2.56 -7.82
N LEU A 272 -4.91 -2.94 -7.04
CA LEU A 272 -6.26 -3.18 -7.54
C LEU A 272 -6.86 -1.90 -8.13
N TYR A 273 -6.74 -0.78 -7.42
CA TYR A 273 -7.19 0.52 -7.93
C TYR A 273 -6.52 0.88 -9.25
N LEU A 274 -5.19 0.77 -9.32
CA LEU A 274 -4.43 1.06 -10.54
C LEU A 274 -4.84 0.13 -11.69
N THR A 275 -5.01 -1.16 -11.40
CA THR A 275 -5.46 -2.15 -12.40
C THR A 275 -6.86 -1.86 -12.91
N VAL A 276 -7.80 -1.50 -12.03
CA VAL A 276 -9.16 -1.12 -12.43
C VAL A 276 -9.15 0.12 -13.31
N ARG A 277 -8.34 1.13 -12.96
CA ARG A 277 -8.18 2.33 -13.80
C ARG A 277 -7.59 1.99 -15.17
N THR A 278 -6.62 1.08 -15.25
CA THR A 278 -6.11 0.56 -16.52
C THR A 278 -7.20 -0.16 -17.32
N VAL A 279 -8.01 -1.00 -16.69
CA VAL A 279 -9.13 -1.67 -17.37
C VAL A 279 -10.12 -0.64 -17.93
N VAL A 280 -10.52 0.35 -17.15
CA VAL A 280 -11.42 1.42 -17.61
C VAL A 280 -10.81 2.17 -18.79
N TRP A 281 -9.50 2.48 -18.75
CA TRP A 281 -8.79 3.08 -19.88
C TRP A 281 -8.92 2.25 -21.16
N LEU A 282 -8.65 0.94 -21.05
CA LEU A 282 -8.69 0.02 -22.18
C LEU A 282 -10.11 -0.13 -22.75
N THR A 283 -11.14 -0.03 -21.89
CA THR A 283 -12.54 -0.02 -22.31
C THR A 283 -12.91 1.28 -23.03
N VAL A 284 -12.53 2.43 -22.47
CA VAL A 284 -12.86 3.75 -23.03
C VAL A 284 -12.15 3.98 -24.37
N THR A 285 -10.96 3.40 -24.56
CA THR A 285 -10.17 3.52 -25.79
C THR A 285 -10.50 2.46 -26.85
N ASP A 286 -11.53 1.63 -26.64
CA ASP A 286 -11.88 0.46 -27.48
C ASP A 286 -10.72 -0.54 -27.72
N PHE A 287 -9.66 -0.44 -26.91
CA PHE A 287 -8.44 -1.21 -27.07
C PHE A 287 -8.66 -2.71 -26.81
N PHE A 288 -9.70 -3.09 -26.06
CA PHE A 288 -10.10 -4.49 -25.90
C PHE A 288 -10.36 -5.21 -27.22
N ASN A 289 -11.01 -4.54 -28.18
CA ASN A 289 -11.33 -5.16 -29.46
C ASN A 289 -10.08 -5.31 -30.35
N GLN A 290 -9.17 -4.33 -30.31
CA GLN A 290 -7.92 -4.34 -31.09
C GLN A 290 -6.83 -5.24 -30.47
N SER A 291 -6.89 -5.47 -29.15
CA SER A 291 -5.85 -6.22 -28.42
C SER A 291 -5.76 -7.69 -28.79
N PHE A 292 -6.86 -8.32 -29.20
CA PHE A 292 -6.84 -9.74 -29.57
C PHE A 292 -6.25 -9.97 -30.96
N GLU A 293 -6.04 -8.92 -31.75
CA GLU A 293 -5.46 -9.00 -33.09
C GLU A 293 -3.93 -9.17 -33.04
N THR A 294 -3.29 -8.86 -31.91
CA THR A 294 -1.84 -8.98 -31.74
C THR A 294 -1.47 -9.85 -30.53
N PRO A 295 -0.37 -10.63 -30.60
CA PRO A 295 0.10 -11.42 -29.45
C PRO A 295 0.49 -10.54 -28.26
N GLU A 296 0.83 -9.27 -28.51
CA GLU A 296 1.20 -8.29 -27.49
C GLU A 296 -0.02 -7.77 -26.73
N GLY A 297 -1.11 -7.45 -27.45
CA GLY A 297 -2.38 -7.09 -26.83
C GLY A 297 -2.97 -8.25 -26.02
N ALA A 298 -2.90 -9.48 -26.52
CA ALA A 298 -3.36 -10.67 -25.80
C ALA A 298 -2.57 -10.90 -24.49
N LEU A 299 -1.24 -10.71 -24.51
CA LEU A 299 -0.40 -10.81 -23.32
C LEU A 299 -0.70 -9.70 -22.29
N SER A 300 -0.93 -8.48 -22.77
CA SER A 300 -1.34 -7.33 -21.93
C SER A 300 -2.69 -7.59 -21.25
N MET A 301 -3.66 -8.16 -21.99
CA MET A 301 -4.96 -8.54 -21.45
C MET A 301 -4.87 -9.66 -20.42
N ALA A 302 -4.09 -10.71 -20.71
CA ALA A 302 -3.89 -11.83 -19.78
C ALA A 302 -3.23 -11.37 -18.48
N THR A 303 -2.22 -10.50 -18.56
CA THR A 303 -1.54 -9.95 -17.37
C THR A 303 -2.45 -9.01 -16.57
N THR A 304 -3.29 -8.22 -17.22
CA THR A 304 -4.28 -7.35 -16.57
C THR A 304 -5.37 -8.17 -15.86
N ALA A 305 -5.89 -9.21 -16.52
CA ALA A 305 -6.86 -10.13 -15.94
C ALA A 305 -6.28 -10.87 -14.73
N TYR A 306 -5.03 -11.35 -14.85
CA TYR A 306 -4.31 -11.96 -13.73
C TYR A 306 -4.14 -10.99 -12.58
N ALA A 307 -3.74 -9.74 -12.84
CA ALA A 307 -3.57 -8.71 -11.83
C ALA A 307 -4.88 -8.49 -11.04
N LEU A 308 -6.01 -8.37 -11.75
CA LEU A 308 -7.31 -8.15 -11.14
C LEU A 308 -7.71 -9.34 -10.26
N ALA A 309 -7.59 -10.57 -10.76
CA ALA A 309 -7.88 -11.79 -10.00
C ALA A 309 -6.94 -11.98 -8.79
N ALA A 310 -5.65 -11.70 -8.97
CA ALA A 310 -4.65 -11.84 -7.92
C ALA A 310 -4.86 -10.82 -6.79
N MET A 311 -5.03 -9.54 -7.11
CA MET A 311 -5.19 -8.49 -6.09
C MET A 311 -6.51 -8.61 -5.35
N THR A 312 -7.61 -8.91 -6.05
CA THR A 312 -8.91 -9.19 -5.39
C THR A 312 -8.80 -10.39 -4.44
N SER A 313 -8.17 -11.48 -4.89
CA SER A 313 -7.92 -12.65 -4.04
C SER A 313 -7.11 -12.29 -2.80
N VAL A 314 -6.04 -11.50 -2.95
CA VAL A 314 -5.24 -11.08 -1.79
C VAL A 314 -6.04 -10.21 -0.83
N VAL A 315 -6.84 -9.26 -1.33
CA VAL A 315 -7.71 -8.42 -0.48
C VAL A 315 -8.72 -9.28 0.28
N VAL A 316 -9.40 -10.21 -0.39
CA VAL A 316 -10.39 -11.12 0.23
C VAL A 316 -9.72 -12.04 1.27
N LEU A 317 -8.57 -12.63 0.93
CA LEU A 317 -7.84 -13.53 1.82
C LEU A 317 -7.23 -12.80 3.02
N ALA A 318 -6.82 -11.54 2.86
CA ALA A 318 -6.26 -10.71 3.93
C ALA A 318 -7.34 -10.15 4.86
N THR A 319 -8.55 -9.87 4.34
CA THR A 319 -9.71 -9.41 5.13
C THR A 319 -10.48 -10.54 5.82
N GLY A 320 -10.36 -11.78 5.34
CA GLY A 320 -11.16 -12.93 5.78
C GLY A 320 -10.98 -13.40 7.23
N ARG A 321 -11.77 -12.80 8.14
CA ARG A 321 -12.48 -13.47 9.24
C ARG A 321 -13.93 -12.94 9.22
N GLY A 322 -14.91 -13.78 8.90
CA GLY A 322 -16.32 -13.35 8.95
C GLY A 322 -17.43 -14.31 8.46
N PHE A 323 -17.13 -15.46 7.83
CA PHE A 323 -18.17 -16.44 7.46
C PHE A 323 -17.75 -17.87 7.82
N GLY A 324 -17.46 -18.09 9.11
CA GLY A 324 -17.52 -19.43 9.69
C GLY A 324 -18.94 -19.65 10.21
N ALA A 325 -19.59 -20.71 9.77
CA ALA A 325 -20.92 -21.12 10.20
C ALA A 325 -21.06 -21.12 11.74
N PRO A 326 -22.26 -20.85 12.29
CA PRO A 326 -22.50 -21.01 13.72
C PRO A 326 -22.19 -22.46 14.08
N GLU A 327 -21.18 -22.66 14.95
CA GLU A 327 -20.97 -23.94 15.60
C GLU A 327 -22.29 -24.32 16.27
N THR A 328 -22.82 -25.44 15.77
CA THR A 328 -23.97 -26.17 16.27
C THR A 328 -23.95 -26.21 17.79
N TYR A 329 -24.90 -25.51 18.40
CA TYR A 329 -25.26 -25.71 19.79
C TYR A 329 -25.67 -27.17 20.00
N GLY A 330 -25.03 -27.82 20.97
CA GLY A 330 -25.68 -28.86 21.78
C GLY A 330 -25.63 -30.29 21.24
N GLU A 331 -24.44 -30.89 21.18
CA GLU A 331 -24.33 -32.32 21.42
C GLU A 331 -24.15 -32.52 22.94
N ALA A 332 -25.28 -32.51 23.64
CA ALA A 332 -25.35 -32.92 25.03
C ALA A 332 -25.10 -34.44 25.07
N ALA A 333 -23.86 -34.82 25.39
CA ALA A 333 -23.55 -36.18 25.82
C ALA A 333 -24.37 -36.46 27.10
N SER A 334 -25.39 -37.31 26.98
CA SER A 334 -26.04 -37.92 28.13
C SER A 334 -25.04 -38.87 28.79
N PRO A 335 -24.79 -38.76 30.11
CA PRO A 335 -24.09 -39.81 30.83
C PRO A 335 -25.05 -41.00 30.96
N THR A 336 -24.62 -42.13 30.42
CA THR A 336 -25.10 -43.46 30.82
C THR A 336 -24.94 -43.61 32.32
N THR A 337 -26.04 -43.78 33.03
CA THR A 337 -26.06 -44.36 34.38
C THR A 337 -26.88 -45.64 34.33
N GLU A 338 -26.24 -46.69 34.83
CA GLU A 338 -26.78 -48.00 35.19
C GLU A 338 -28.03 -47.93 36.08
#